data_AF-A0A399NQT0-F1
#
_entry.id   AF-A0A399NQT0-F1
#
_cell.length_a   1.000
_cell.length_b   1.000
_cell.length_c   1.000
_cell.angle_alpha   90.00
_cell.angle_beta   90.00
_cell.angle_gamma   90.00
#
_symmetry.space_group_name_H-M   'P 1'
#
loop_
_entity.id
_entity.type
_entity.pdbx_description
1 polymer ?
#
loop_
_entity_poly.entity_id
_entity_poly.type
_entity_poly.pdbx_seq_one_letter_code
_entity_poly.pdbx_strand_id
1 'polypeptide(L)'
;ERRGRIARDADGRYRGALSADPERVARAWARVEEAEREIGWSAELLRHVQASSLALADLVSGDLDIAELLYPGAPSDAIGAAYRDNLGVRLLTAALTAAVVTLADRHDARGHGADEPLRILEV
;
A
#
# COMPACT_ATOMS: atom_id res chain seq x y z
N GLU A 1 6.12 22.85 14.58
CA GLU A 1 7.26 21.91 14.45
C GLU A 1 7.78 21.90 13.01
N ARG A 2 9.09 22.04 12.78
CA ARG A 2 9.68 21.93 11.43
C ARG A 2 10.45 20.61 11.34
N ARG A 3 9.82 19.54 10.86
CA ARG A 3 10.47 18.22 10.72
C ARG A 3 11.37 18.20 9.47
N GLY A 4 12.67 17.96 9.65
CA GLY A 4 13.56 17.38 8.64
C GLY A 4 13.68 18.11 7.29
N ARG A 5 13.83 19.44 7.25
CA ARG A 5 14.08 20.13 5.99
C ARG A 5 15.50 19.85 5.50
N ILE A 6 15.58 19.14 4.37
CA ILE A 6 16.79 19.01 3.58
C ILE A 6 16.93 20.31 2.78
N ALA A 7 18.05 21.01 2.95
CA ALA A 7 18.37 22.24 2.22
C ALA A 7 19.34 21.92 1.10
N ARG A 8 19.21 22.58 -0.05
CA ARG A 8 20.19 22.51 -1.13
C ARG A 8 21.15 23.69 -0.99
N ASP A 9 22.45 23.44 -0.94
CA ASP A 9 23.47 24.48 -0.90
C ASP A 9 23.77 25.03 -2.31
N ALA A 10 24.60 26.07 -2.38
CA ALA A 10 24.95 26.76 -3.61
C ALA A 10 25.70 25.86 -4.62
N ASP A 11 26.38 24.81 -4.13
CA ASP A 11 27.07 23.81 -4.95
C ASP A 11 26.11 22.70 -5.43
N GLY A 12 24.82 22.82 -5.11
CA GLY A 12 23.78 21.88 -5.48
C GLY A 12 23.70 20.65 -4.57
N ARG A 13 24.47 20.58 -3.48
CA ARG A 13 24.46 19.45 -2.54
C ARG A 13 23.34 19.60 -1.52
N TYR A 14 22.78 18.48 -1.09
CA TYR A 14 21.74 18.44 -0.07
C TYR A 14 22.35 18.32 1.33
N ARG A 15 21.89 19.15 2.28
CA ARG A 15 22.33 19.20 3.68
C ARG A 15 21.14 19.15 4.63
N GLY A 16 21.37 18.77 5.88
CA GLY A 16 20.30 18.70 6.89
C GLY A 16 19.43 17.44 6.77
N ALA A 17 19.86 16.47 5.96
CA ALA A 17 19.33 15.12 6.06
C ALA A 17 19.57 14.61 7.49
N LEU A 18 18.52 14.11 8.13
CA LEU A 18 18.65 13.45 9.42
C LEU A 18 19.50 12.20 9.20
N SER A 19 20.62 12.09 9.92
CA SER A 19 21.36 10.84 9.95
C SER A 19 20.45 9.75 10.52
N ALA A 20 20.21 8.71 9.73
CA ALA A 20 19.44 7.57 10.16
C ALA A 20 20.39 6.61 10.89
N ASP A 21 20.46 6.74 12.21
CA ASP A 21 21.12 5.74 13.07
C ASP A 21 20.48 4.35 12.81
N PRO A 22 21.26 3.34 12.37
CA PRO A 22 20.74 2.00 12.07
C PRO A 22 19.97 1.39 13.23
N GLU A 23 20.40 1.59 14.47
CA GLU A 23 19.69 1.04 15.63
C GLU A 23 18.34 1.74 15.85
N ARG A 24 18.31 3.06 15.64
CA ARG A 24 17.07 3.84 15.72
C ARG A 24 16.08 3.41 14.65
N VAL A 25 16.56 3.10 13.45
CA VAL A 25 15.73 2.55 12.35
C VAL A 25 15.20 1.16 12.72
N ALA A 26 16.05 0.27 13.23
CA ALA A 26 15.63 -1.07 13.67
C ALA A 26 14.56 -1.00 14.79
N ARG A 27 14.76 -0.15 15.80
CA ARG A 27 13.77 0.09 16.86
C ARG A 27 12.45 0.67 16.32
N ALA A 28 12.51 1.53 15.30
CA ALA A 28 11.31 2.06 14.67
C ALA A 28 10.53 0.96 13.93
N TRP A 29 11.21 0.07 13.21
CA TRP A 29 10.58 -1.07 12.56
C TRP A 29 9.95 -2.05 13.56
N ALA A 30 10.64 -2.36 14.66
CA ALA A 30 10.07 -3.20 15.71
C ALA A 30 8.75 -2.62 16.28
N ARG A 31 8.65 -1.29 16.40
CA ARG A 31 7.40 -0.62 16.83
C ARG A 31 6.29 -0.70 15.78
N VAL A 32 6.65 -0.65 14.49
CA VAL A 32 5.69 -0.82 13.40
C VAL A 32 5.15 -2.24 13.38
N GLU A 33 6.01 -3.25 13.57
CA GLU A 33 5.60 -4.66 13.65
C GLU A 33 4.69 -4.95 14.86
N GLU A 34 4.91 -4.30 16.00
CA GLU A 34 4.01 -4.40 17.15
C GLU A 34 2.63 -3.81 16.84
N ALA A 35 2.59 -2.58 16.30
CA ALA A 35 1.34 -1.93 15.93
C ALA A 35 0.56 -2.75 14.88
N GLU A 36 1.27 -3.41 13.96
CA GLU A 36 0.66 -4.32 13.00
C GLU A 36 -0.02 -5.51 13.65
N ARG A 37 0.58 -6.12 14.67
CA ARG A 37 -0.05 -7.25 15.40
C ARG A 37 -1.35 -6.83 16.08
N GLU A 38 -1.42 -5.60 16.55
CA GLU A 38 -2.60 -5.06 17.23
C GLU A 38 -3.72 -4.68 16.24
N ILE A 39 -3.37 -4.04 15.12
CA ILE A 39 -4.33 -3.47 14.16
C ILE A 39 -4.72 -4.49 13.08
N GLY A 40 -3.81 -5.39 12.72
CA GLY A 40 -3.96 -6.33 11.60
C GLY A 40 -4.11 -5.61 10.27
N TRP A 41 -3.26 -4.62 9.98
CA TRP A 41 -3.35 -3.81 8.76
C TRP A 41 -2.92 -4.60 7.53
N SER A 42 -1.66 -5.02 7.43
CA SER A 42 -1.16 -6.06 6.52
C SER A 42 0.34 -6.29 6.76
N ALA A 43 0.68 -7.38 7.44
CA ALA A 43 2.07 -7.75 7.71
C ALA A 43 2.88 -7.95 6.42
N GLU A 44 2.25 -8.42 5.35
CA GLU A 44 2.90 -8.57 4.05
C GLU A 44 3.23 -7.22 3.40
N LEU A 45 2.28 -6.29 3.39
CA LEU A 45 2.52 -4.95 2.85
C LEU A 45 3.63 -4.23 3.64
N LEU A 46 3.63 -4.34 4.96
CA LEU A 46 4.67 -3.74 5.80
C LEU A 46 6.06 -4.32 5.53
N ARG A 47 6.19 -5.63 5.31
CA ARG A 47 7.46 -6.24 4.89
C ARG A 47 7.96 -5.64 3.56
N HIS A 48 7.08 -5.43 2.58
CA HIS A 48 7.46 -4.81 1.31
C HIS A 48 7.92 -3.36 1.50
N VAL A 49 7.22 -2.57 2.33
CA VAL A 49 7.63 -1.19 2.63
C VAL A 49 8.98 -1.16 3.34
N GLN A 50 9.22 -2.08 4.29
CA GLN A 50 10.50 -2.19 4.99
C GLN A 50 11.63 -2.56 4.03
N ALA A 51 11.45 -3.58 3.21
CA ALA A 51 12.42 -4.01 2.22
C ALA A 51 12.75 -2.87 1.23
N SER A 52 11.73 -2.15 0.76
CA SER A 52 11.90 -1.01 -0.16
C SER A 52 12.64 0.14 0.50
N SER A 53 12.35 0.42 1.78
CA SER A 53 13.01 1.49 2.53
C SER A 53 14.49 1.20 2.77
N LEU A 54 14.85 -0.07 2.98
CA LEU A 54 16.24 -0.51 3.18
C LEU A 54 17.03 -0.51 1.86
N ALA A 55 16.38 -0.81 0.74
CA ALA A 55 17.00 -0.82 -0.59
C ALA A 55 16.84 0.50 -1.38
N LEU A 56 16.38 1.58 -0.72
CA LEU A 56 15.97 2.81 -1.40
C LEU A 56 17.08 3.44 -2.25
N ALA A 57 18.34 3.34 -1.83
CA ALA A 57 19.47 3.88 -2.59
C ALA A 57 19.60 3.17 -3.96
N ASP A 58 19.60 1.84 -3.95
CA ASP A 58 19.76 1.01 -5.15
C ASP A 58 18.52 1.10 -6.07
N LEU A 59 17.33 1.23 -5.47
CA LEU A 59 16.09 1.48 -6.23
C LEU A 59 16.12 2.82 -6.96
N VAL A 60 16.64 3.88 -6.32
CA VAL A 60 16.69 5.22 -6.91
C VAL A 60 17.81 5.35 -7.94
N SER A 61 18.93 4.66 -7.75
CA SER A 61 20.00 4.59 -8.76
C SER A 61 19.64 3.71 -9.96
N GLY A 62 18.65 2.82 -9.79
CA GLY A 62 18.25 1.83 -10.80
C GLY A 62 19.14 0.59 -10.80
N ASP A 63 20.00 0.43 -9.78
CA ASP A 63 20.81 -0.77 -9.59
C ASP A 63 19.97 -1.97 -9.12
N LEU A 64 18.77 -1.70 -8.59
CA LEU A 64 17.76 -2.71 -8.24
C LEU A 64 16.44 -2.40 -8.94
N ASP A 65 15.86 -3.37 -9.64
CA ASP A 65 14.48 -3.27 -10.13
C ASP A 65 13.51 -3.52 -8.96
N ILE A 66 12.55 -2.62 -8.78
CA ILE A 66 11.48 -2.77 -7.78
C ILE A 66 10.70 -4.07 -8.00
N ALA A 67 10.58 -4.55 -9.24
CA ALA A 67 9.91 -5.80 -9.55
C ALA A 67 10.65 -7.01 -8.93
N GLU A 68 11.97 -6.99 -8.82
CA GLU A 68 12.74 -8.07 -8.19
C GLU A 68 12.49 -8.12 -6.67
N LEU A 69 12.29 -6.95 -6.06
CA LEU A 69 11.97 -6.81 -4.64
C LEU A 69 10.51 -7.22 -4.33
N LEU A 70 9.60 -6.87 -5.23
CA LEU A 70 8.16 -7.04 -5.07
C LEU A 70 7.64 -8.41 -5.56
N TYR A 71 8.35 -9.04 -6.50
CA TYR A 71 7.93 -10.27 -7.17
C TYR A 71 9.09 -11.27 -7.31
N PRO A 72 9.71 -11.73 -6.21
CA PRO A 72 10.80 -12.69 -6.31
C PRO A 72 10.28 -14.02 -6.92
N GLY A 73 10.61 -14.27 -8.19
CA GLY A 73 10.39 -15.56 -8.87
C GLY A 73 9.23 -15.67 -9.86
N ALA A 74 8.45 -14.60 -10.14
CA ALA A 74 7.45 -14.38 -11.21
C ALA A 74 6.18 -13.68 -10.69
N PRO A 75 5.44 -12.92 -11.52
CA PRO A 75 4.33 -12.09 -11.07
C PRO A 75 3.00 -12.86 -11.09
N SER A 76 2.32 -13.02 -9.95
CA SER A 76 0.84 -12.93 -9.95
C SER A 76 0.16 -12.79 -8.59
N ASP A 77 0.63 -13.37 -7.46
CA ASP A 77 -0.27 -13.47 -6.30
C ASP A 77 0.15 -12.77 -5.00
N ALA A 78 1.44 -12.54 -4.74
CA ALA A 78 1.90 -12.00 -3.45
C ALA A 78 1.45 -10.54 -3.22
N ILE A 79 1.63 -9.66 -4.22
CA ILE A 79 1.11 -8.28 -4.12
C ILE A 79 -0.41 -8.23 -4.28
N GLY A 80 -0.99 -9.15 -5.06
CA GLY A 80 -2.44 -9.32 -5.11
C GLY A 80 -3.01 -9.59 -3.72
N ALA A 81 -2.37 -10.42 -2.89
CA ALA A 81 -2.78 -10.66 -1.51
C ALA A 81 -2.52 -9.45 -0.61
N ALA A 82 -1.35 -8.82 -0.69
CA ALA A 82 -1.03 -7.62 0.11
C ALA A 82 -1.98 -6.43 -0.16
N TYR A 83 -2.42 -6.25 -1.41
CA TYR A 83 -3.41 -5.24 -1.78
C TYR A 83 -4.85 -5.69 -1.55
N ARG A 84 -5.22 -6.98 -1.66
CA ARG A 84 -6.60 -7.45 -1.42
C ARG A 84 -6.95 -7.64 0.05
N ASP A 85 -6.01 -8.10 0.88
CA ASP A 85 -6.30 -8.55 2.24
C ASP A 85 -5.84 -7.60 3.35
N ASN A 86 -5.46 -6.37 3.00
CA ASN A 86 -5.23 -5.36 4.02
C ASN A 86 -6.54 -4.82 4.61
N LEU A 87 -6.49 -4.37 5.86
CA LEU A 87 -7.66 -3.87 6.61
C LEU A 87 -8.40 -2.75 5.85
N GLY A 88 -7.65 -1.82 5.25
CA GLY A 88 -8.22 -0.72 4.46
C GLY A 88 -9.04 -1.24 3.28
N VAL A 89 -8.49 -2.19 2.52
CA VAL A 89 -9.17 -2.79 1.37
C VAL A 89 -10.34 -3.66 1.79
N ARG A 90 -10.24 -4.43 2.88
CA ARG A 90 -11.39 -5.17 3.42
C ARG A 90 -12.57 -4.27 3.77
N LEU A 91 -12.31 -3.12 4.40
CA LEU A 91 -13.34 -2.12 4.73
C LEU A 91 -13.94 -1.48 3.47
N LEU A 92 -13.09 -1.10 2.50
CA LEU A 92 -13.54 -0.51 1.25
C LEU A 92 -14.36 -1.51 0.42
N THR A 93 -13.93 -2.77 0.34
CA THR A 93 -14.66 -3.85 -0.34
C THR A 93 -16.01 -4.09 0.32
N ALA A 94 -16.10 -4.07 1.66
CA ALA A 94 -17.37 -4.21 2.35
C ALA A 94 -18.32 -3.03 2.04
N ALA A 95 -17.81 -1.80 2.03
CA ALA A 95 -18.59 -0.62 1.69
C ALA A 95 -19.05 -0.63 0.22
N LEU A 96 -18.15 -0.98 -0.71
CA LEU A 96 -18.45 -1.11 -2.13
C LEU A 96 -19.50 -2.19 -2.38
N THR A 97 -19.36 -3.35 -1.73
CA THR A 97 -20.34 -4.44 -1.81
C THR A 97 -21.72 -3.97 -1.35
N ALA A 98 -21.81 -3.30 -0.20
CA ALA A 98 -23.07 -2.76 0.30
C ALA A 98 -23.70 -1.73 -0.67
N ALA A 99 -22.87 -0.89 -1.30
CA ALA A 99 -23.32 0.07 -2.29
C ALA A 99 -23.86 -0.61 -3.55
N VAL A 100 -23.16 -1.61 -4.09
CA VAL A 100 -23.58 -2.38 -5.28
C VAL A 100 -24.88 -3.13 -5.01
N VAL A 101 -25.02 -3.78 -3.85
CA VAL A 101 -26.27 -4.45 -3.44
C VAL A 101 -27.42 -3.45 -3.38
N THR A 102 -27.20 -2.28 -2.76
CA THR A 102 -28.23 -1.23 -2.71
C THR A 102 -28.64 -0.74 -4.11
N LEU A 103 -27.71 -0.69 -5.05
CA LEU A 103 -28.01 -0.33 -6.44
C LEU A 103 -28.81 -1.41 -7.15
N ALA A 104 -28.51 -2.69 -6.91
CA ALA A 104 -29.27 -3.82 -7.43
C ALA A 104 -30.71 -3.83 -6.87
N ASP A 105 -30.88 -3.67 -5.56
CA ASP A 105 -32.22 -3.61 -4.93
C ASP A 105 -33.07 -2.48 -5.53
N ARG A 106 -32.46 -1.31 -5.77
CA ARG A 106 -33.12 -0.16 -6.39
C ARG A 106 -33.41 -0.36 -7.88
N HIS A 107 -32.62 -1.16 -8.55
CA HIS A 107 -32.84 -1.52 -9.95
C HIS A 107 -34.08 -2.42 -10.05
N ASP A 108 -34.14 -3.45 -9.20
CA ASP A 108 -35.27 -4.38 -9.13
C ASP A 108 -36.56 -3.69 -8.67
N ALA A 109 -36.48 -2.80 -7.68
CA ALA A 109 -37.62 -2.04 -7.18
C ALA A 109 -38.25 -1.10 -8.23
N ARG A 110 -37.53 -0.73 -9.29
CA ARG A 110 -38.07 0.04 -10.42
C ARG A 110 -38.83 -0.81 -11.43
N GLY A 111 -38.90 -2.12 -11.22
CA GLY A 111 -39.56 -3.06 -12.12
C GLY A 111 -38.70 -3.44 -13.33
N HIS A 112 -37.39 -3.13 -13.30
CA HIS A 112 -36.47 -3.61 -14.32
C HIS A 112 -36.26 -5.12 -14.09
N GLY A 113 -36.83 -5.93 -14.98
CA GLY A 113 -36.78 -7.38 -14.92
C GLY A 113 -35.64 -7.97 -15.75
N ALA A 114 -35.74 -9.26 -16.09
CA ALA A 114 -34.73 -9.98 -16.87
C ALA A 114 -34.39 -9.34 -18.23
N ASP A 115 -35.30 -8.56 -18.81
CA ASP A 115 -35.13 -7.89 -20.11
C ASP A 115 -34.29 -6.61 -20.04
N GLU A 116 -34.06 -6.06 -18.84
CA GLU A 116 -33.23 -4.88 -18.61
C GLU A 116 -32.27 -5.16 -17.44
N PRO A 117 -31.19 -5.93 -17.63
CA PRO A 117 -30.31 -6.35 -16.54
C PRO A 117 -29.37 -5.23 -16.08
N LEU A 118 -29.07 -5.20 -14.78
CA LEU A 118 -27.98 -4.38 -14.23
C LEU A 118 -26.63 -4.88 -14.79
N ARG A 119 -25.90 -3.99 -15.47
CA ARG A 119 -24.57 -4.28 -16.04
C ARG A 119 -23.50 -3.59 -15.21
N ILE A 120 -22.54 -4.38 -14.73
CA ILE A 120 -21.41 -3.90 -13.92
C ILE A 120 -20.13 -4.03 -14.76
N LEU A 121 -19.31 -2.97 -14.75
CA LEU A 121 -17.97 -2.97 -15.36
C LEU A 121 -16.95 -2.66 -14.27
N GLU A 122 -15.99 -3.55 -14.07
CA GLU A 122 -14.77 -3.34 -13.28
C GLU A 122 -13.61 -3.13 -14.25
N VAL A 123 -12.79 -2.10 -14.03
CA VAL A 123 -11.70 -1.66 -14.91
C VAL A 123 -10.33 -1.99 -14.35
#